data_AF-J9FY33-F1
#
_entry.id   AF-J9FY33-F1
#
_cell.length_a   1.000
_cell.length_b   1.000
_cell.length_c   1.000
_cell.angle_alpha   90.00
_cell.angle_beta   90.00
_cell.angle_gamma   90.00
#
_symmetry.space_group_name_H-M   'P 1'
#
loop_
_entity.id
_entity.type
_entity.pdbx_description
1 polymer ?
#
loop_
_entity_poly.entity_id
_entity_poly.type
_entity_poly.pdbx_seq_one_letter_code
_entity_poly.pdbx_strand_id
1 'polypeptide(L)'
;MQKQQIKRDYAKAKRSEQTVGTATKGTIDYIKKIGGKVTNFFKENRKVYISVAVLIGLMFLIITNVTSCSAVFLQNVITYTGTSYLSSDQAIREAELYYTQLEANLQERINNMESEEPGHDEYRYDIGPIEHDPFILISYLSAKYEEFTFEQVKPELDALFAEQYHLTTEA
;
A
#
# COMPACT_ATOMS: atom_id res chain seq x y z
N MET A 1 -25.07 21.90 -84.36
CA MET A 1 -24.32 22.30 -83.14
C MET A 1 -24.29 21.23 -82.03
N GLN A 2 -25.30 20.38 -81.85
CA GLN A 2 -25.30 19.34 -80.79
C GLN A 2 -24.25 18.22 -80.94
N LYS A 3 -24.01 17.71 -82.17
CA LYS A 3 -23.12 16.54 -82.38
C LYS A 3 -21.65 16.79 -82.03
N GLN A 4 -21.18 18.04 -82.06
CA GLN A 4 -19.81 18.38 -81.68
C GLN A 4 -19.62 18.49 -80.17
N GLN A 5 -20.66 18.90 -79.44
CA GLN A 5 -20.63 18.99 -77.98
C GLN A 5 -20.54 17.59 -77.36
N ILE A 6 -21.37 16.65 -77.85
CA ILE A 6 -21.34 15.24 -77.41
C ILE A 6 -19.95 14.62 -77.66
N LYS A 7 -19.32 14.87 -78.81
CA LYS A 7 -17.96 14.38 -79.09
C LYS A 7 -16.89 14.97 -78.16
N ARG A 8 -17.02 16.25 -77.79
CA ARG A 8 -16.12 16.91 -76.84
C ARG A 8 -16.30 16.37 -75.43
N ASP A 9 -17.53 16.12 -75.01
CA ASP A 9 -17.84 15.59 -73.68
C ASP A 9 -17.37 14.14 -73.55
N TYR A 10 -17.50 13.34 -74.62
CA TYR A 10 -16.96 11.97 -74.68
C TYR A 10 -15.43 11.94 -74.64
N ALA A 11 -14.75 12.89 -75.30
CA ALA A 11 -13.29 12.99 -75.26
C ALA A 11 -12.78 13.42 -73.88
N LYS A 12 -13.53 14.27 -73.17
CA LYS A 12 -13.21 14.66 -71.78
C LYS A 12 -13.40 13.50 -70.80
N ALA A 13 -14.46 12.71 -70.95
CA ALA A 13 -14.69 11.51 -70.15
C ALA A 13 -13.58 10.48 -70.34
N LYS A 14 -13.16 10.21 -71.59
CA LYS A 14 -12.09 9.26 -71.88
C LYS A 14 -10.72 9.72 -71.35
N ARG A 15 -10.46 11.04 -71.33
CA ARG A 15 -9.27 11.60 -70.66
C ARG A 15 -9.33 11.44 -69.13
N SER A 16 -10.51 11.54 -68.53
CA SER A 16 -10.67 11.32 -67.09
C SER A 16 -10.40 9.86 -66.70
N GLU A 17 -10.82 8.88 -67.50
CA GLU A 17 -10.50 7.45 -67.29
C GLU A 17 -9.00 7.16 -67.43
N GLN A 18 -8.33 7.76 -68.42
CA GLN A 18 -6.90 7.57 -68.64
C GLN A 18 -6.03 8.26 -67.56
N THR A 19 -6.56 9.31 -66.92
CA THR A 19 -5.92 10.00 -65.79
C THR A 19 -6.11 9.22 -64.49
N VAL A 20 -7.24 8.53 -64.31
CA VAL A 20 -7.48 7.63 -63.18
C VAL A 20 -6.59 6.37 -63.28
N GLY A 21 -6.39 5.82 -64.48
CA GLY A 21 -5.52 4.66 -64.70
C GLY A 21 -4.00 4.91 -64.51
N THR A 22 -3.56 6.16 -64.59
CA THR A 22 -2.16 6.56 -64.35
C THR A 22 -1.92 7.01 -62.91
N ALA A 23 -2.89 7.71 -62.28
CA ALA A 23 -2.84 8.07 -60.87
C ALA A 23 -2.90 6.83 -59.94
N THR A 24 -3.60 5.77 -60.36
CA THR A 24 -3.68 4.52 -59.58
C THR A 24 -2.37 3.72 -59.60
N LYS A 25 -1.60 3.79 -60.70
CA LYS A 25 -0.28 3.12 -60.80
C LYS A 25 0.77 3.75 -59.88
N GLY A 26 0.77 5.08 -59.75
CA GLY A 26 1.70 5.78 -58.85
C GLY A 26 1.49 5.41 -57.38
N THR A 27 0.24 5.31 -56.93
CA THR A 27 -0.09 4.96 -55.53
C THR A 27 0.17 3.47 -55.24
N ILE A 28 -0.13 2.57 -56.19
CA ILE A 28 0.14 1.13 -56.03
C ILE A 28 1.64 0.85 -56.01
N ASP A 29 2.45 1.48 -56.85
CA ASP A 29 3.91 1.28 -56.83
C ASP A 29 4.54 1.80 -55.54
N TYR A 30 4.06 2.91 -54.98
CA TYR A 30 4.52 3.40 -53.68
C TYR A 30 4.15 2.43 -52.54
N ILE A 31 2.93 1.91 -52.51
CA ILE A 31 2.51 0.91 -51.52
C ILE A 31 3.30 -0.40 -51.66
N LYS A 32 3.59 -0.84 -52.89
CA LYS A 32 4.37 -2.06 -53.16
C LYS A 32 5.84 -1.90 -52.80
N LYS A 33 6.41 -0.69 -52.97
CA LYS A 33 7.81 -0.37 -52.62
C LYS A 33 8.00 -0.17 -51.11
N ILE A 34 6.97 0.32 -50.41
CA ILE A 34 6.93 0.38 -48.95
C ILE A 34 6.73 -1.04 -48.37
N GLY A 35 5.77 -1.81 -48.89
CA GLY A 35 5.52 -3.19 -48.45
C GLY A 35 6.69 -4.15 -48.71
N GLY A 36 7.42 -3.98 -49.82
CA GLY A 36 8.59 -4.81 -50.15
C GLY A 36 9.81 -4.57 -49.24
N LYS A 37 10.00 -3.37 -48.70
CA LYS A 37 11.09 -3.08 -47.76
C LYS A 37 10.79 -3.57 -46.35
N VAL A 38 9.55 -3.39 -45.89
CA VAL A 38 9.14 -3.82 -44.54
C VAL A 38 9.20 -5.35 -44.44
N THR A 39 8.71 -6.07 -45.45
CA THR A 39 8.73 -7.54 -45.45
C THR A 39 10.14 -8.17 -45.53
N ASN A 40 11.10 -7.52 -46.18
CA ASN A 40 12.49 -7.99 -46.21
C ASN A 40 13.23 -7.76 -44.89
N PHE A 41 13.00 -6.63 -44.21
CA PHE A 41 13.59 -6.38 -42.89
C PHE A 41 13.13 -7.38 -41.81
N PHE A 42 11.85 -7.78 -41.85
CA PHE A 42 11.32 -8.82 -40.96
C PHE A 42 11.82 -10.23 -41.31
N LYS A 43 12.05 -10.54 -42.59
CA LYS A 43 12.56 -11.84 -43.03
C LYS A 43 14.04 -12.05 -42.71
N GLU A 44 14.87 -11.03 -42.87
CA GLU A 44 16.32 -11.14 -42.62
C GLU A 44 16.64 -11.28 -41.13
N ASN A 45 15.87 -10.64 -40.25
CA ASN A 45 16.15 -10.61 -38.81
C ASN A 45 15.25 -11.54 -37.98
N ARG A 46 14.59 -12.52 -38.60
CA ARG A 46 13.66 -13.45 -37.90
C ARG A 46 14.27 -14.07 -36.64
N LYS A 47 15.57 -14.38 -36.66
CA LYS A 47 16.31 -14.96 -35.53
C LYS A 47 16.42 -13.97 -34.36
N VAL A 48 16.59 -12.67 -34.65
CA VAL A 48 16.66 -11.60 -33.65
C VAL A 48 15.30 -11.39 -32.99
N TYR A 49 14.21 -11.43 -33.76
CA TYR A 49 12.86 -11.34 -33.19
C TYR A 49 12.51 -12.54 -32.30
N ILE A 50 12.90 -13.75 -32.74
CA ILE A 50 12.74 -14.96 -31.92
C ILE A 50 13.57 -14.85 -30.63
N SER A 51 14.82 -14.39 -30.69
CA SER A 51 15.64 -14.22 -29.49
C SER A 51 15.07 -13.16 -28.53
N VAL A 52 14.54 -12.05 -29.05
CA VAL A 52 13.89 -11.01 -28.23
C VAL A 52 12.61 -11.57 -27.58
N ALA A 53 11.79 -12.32 -28.31
CA ALA A 53 10.59 -12.96 -27.75
C ALA A 53 10.93 -13.98 -26.66
N VAL A 54 12.00 -14.77 -26.84
CA VAL A 54 12.50 -15.71 -25.83
C VAL A 54 13.04 -14.98 -24.60
N LEU A 55 13.78 -13.88 -24.77
CA LEU A 55 14.27 -13.07 -23.65
C LEU A 55 13.12 -12.44 -22.86
N ILE A 56 12.11 -11.92 -23.53
CA ILE A 56 10.90 -11.39 -22.89
C ILE A 56 10.16 -12.51 -22.14
N GLY A 57 9.98 -13.68 -22.76
CA GLY A 57 9.37 -14.85 -22.12
C GLY A 57 10.15 -15.33 -20.90
N LEU A 58 11.48 -15.30 -20.95
CA LEU A 58 12.36 -15.63 -19.83
C LEU A 58 12.25 -14.61 -18.70
N MET A 59 12.19 -13.31 -19.03
CA MET A 59 11.93 -12.26 -18.02
C MET A 59 10.57 -12.45 -17.36
N PHE A 60 9.52 -12.76 -18.12
CA PHE A 60 8.19 -13.06 -17.57
C PHE A 60 8.22 -14.28 -16.65
N LEU A 61 8.93 -15.36 -17.02
CA LEU A 61 9.11 -16.53 -16.15
C LEU A 61 9.85 -16.21 -14.85
N ILE A 62 10.86 -15.34 -14.89
CA ILE A 62 11.57 -14.93 -13.67
C ILE A 62 10.65 -14.08 -12.80
N ILE A 63 9.90 -13.13 -13.38
CA ILE A 63 8.98 -12.26 -12.64
C ILE A 63 7.86 -13.07 -11.96
N THR A 64 7.29 -14.08 -12.62
CA THR A 64 6.23 -14.93 -12.03
C THR A 64 6.73 -15.86 -10.92
N ASN A 65 8.00 -16.26 -10.94
CA ASN A 65 8.59 -17.05 -9.85
C ASN A 65 9.06 -16.17 -8.69
N VAL A 66 9.47 -14.92 -8.95
CA VAL A 66 9.82 -13.95 -7.89
C VAL A 66 8.58 -13.52 -7.10
N THR A 67 7.41 -13.36 -7.75
CA THR A 67 6.16 -13.07 -7.02
C THR A 67 5.73 -14.18 -6.08
N SER A 68 6.07 -15.44 -6.35
CA SER A 68 5.78 -16.56 -5.44
C SER A 68 6.62 -16.52 -4.16
N CYS A 69 7.84 -15.97 -4.19
CA CYS A 69 8.65 -15.82 -2.98
C CYS A 69 8.29 -14.55 -2.20
N SER A 70 7.94 -13.46 -2.89
CA SER A 70 7.46 -12.22 -2.25
C SER A 70 6.07 -12.38 -1.64
N ALA A 71 5.16 -13.13 -2.28
CA ALA A 71 3.85 -13.43 -1.72
C ALA A 71 3.95 -14.37 -0.51
N VAL A 72 4.86 -15.34 -0.51
CA VAL A 72 5.12 -16.19 0.65
C VAL A 72 5.84 -15.40 1.76
N PHE A 73 6.71 -14.45 1.45
CA PHE A 73 7.32 -13.57 2.45
C PHE A 73 6.29 -12.64 3.09
N LEU A 74 5.47 -11.94 2.29
CA LEU A 74 4.37 -11.13 2.83
C LEU A 74 3.34 -12.00 3.56
N GLN A 75 3.01 -13.19 3.06
CA GLN A 75 2.07 -14.09 3.74
C GLN A 75 2.64 -14.67 5.04
N ASN A 76 3.94 -14.98 5.12
CA ASN A 76 4.58 -15.39 6.37
C ASN A 76 4.73 -14.23 7.35
N VAL A 77 5.01 -13.01 6.87
CA VAL A 77 5.00 -11.82 7.73
C VAL A 77 3.58 -11.62 8.28
N ILE A 78 2.56 -11.54 7.43
CA ILE A 78 1.16 -11.34 7.83
C ILE A 78 0.63 -12.47 8.73
N THR A 79 1.01 -13.73 8.48
CA THR A 79 0.56 -14.88 9.28
C THR A 79 1.35 -15.05 10.58
N TYR A 80 2.62 -14.63 10.65
CA TYR A 80 3.45 -14.70 11.86
C TYR A 80 3.23 -13.49 12.79
N THR A 81 2.99 -12.31 12.23
CA THR A 81 2.63 -11.10 13.01
C THR A 81 1.14 -10.99 13.30
N GLY A 82 0.29 -11.83 12.68
CA GLY A 82 -1.16 -11.75 12.81
C GLY A 82 -1.74 -12.46 14.04
N THR A 83 -0.96 -13.28 14.75
CA THR A 83 -1.44 -14.09 15.89
C THR A 83 -0.63 -13.92 17.18
N SER A 84 0.39 -13.07 17.19
CA SER A 84 1.18 -12.74 18.38
C SER A 84 1.58 -11.28 18.33
N TYR A 85 1.72 -10.66 19.50
CA TYR A 85 2.23 -9.29 19.61
C TYR A 85 3.61 -9.21 18.93
N LEU A 86 3.83 -8.18 18.10
CA LEU A 86 5.13 -7.98 17.42
C LEU A 86 6.22 -7.59 18.42
N SER A 87 5.83 -6.88 19.48
CA SER A 87 6.72 -6.47 20.56
C SER A 87 7.30 -7.67 21.31
N SER A 88 8.57 -7.56 21.70
CA SER A 88 9.22 -8.59 22.51
C SER A 88 8.49 -8.84 23.84
N ASP A 89 8.49 -10.09 24.31
CA ASP A 89 7.95 -10.46 25.63
C ASP A 89 8.53 -9.60 26.77
N GLN A 90 9.78 -9.17 26.64
CA GLN A 90 10.42 -8.29 27.61
C GLN A 90 9.74 -6.91 27.63
N ALA A 91 9.53 -6.29 26.47
CA ALA A 91 8.87 -4.99 26.38
C ALA A 91 7.42 -5.05 26.91
N ILE A 92 6.71 -6.14 26.62
CA ILE A 92 5.34 -6.37 27.11
C ILE A 92 5.33 -6.47 28.65
N ARG A 93 6.19 -7.32 29.23
CA ARG A 93 6.29 -7.48 30.69
C ARG A 93 6.73 -6.19 31.39
N GLU A 94 7.68 -5.46 30.82
CA GLU A 94 8.16 -4.21 31.40
C GLU A 94 7.06 -3.13 31.39
N ALA A 95 6.28 -3.04 30.31
CA ALA A 95 5.13 -2.14 30.24
C ALA A 95 4.04 -2.49 31.26
N GLU A 96 3.67 -3.78 31.36
CA GLU A 96 2.69 -4.29 32.33
C GLU A 96 3.15 -4.00 33.77
N LEU A 97 4.38 -4.40 34.12
CA LEU A 97 4.93 -4.22 35.47
C LEU A 97 4.99 -2.74 35.86
N TYR A 98 5.37 -1.88 34.91
CA TYR A 98 5.41 -0.44 35.15
C TYR A 98 4.02 0.13 35.42
N TYR A 99 3.00 -0.28 34.66
CA TYR A 99 1.64 0.19 34.87
C TYR A 99 1.06 -0.30 36.22
N THR A 100 1.29 -1.57 36.57
CA THR A 100 0.96 -2.09 37.92
C THR A 100 1.65 -1.30 39.02
N GLN A 101 2.89 -0.85 38.80
CA GLN A 101 3.61 -0.06 39.79
C GLN A 101 3.00 1.33 39.99
N LEU A 102 2.51 1.98 38.91
CA LEU A 102 1.79 3.25 39.01
C LEU A 102 0.49 3.09 39.81
N GLU A 103 -0.25 2.01 39.56
CA GLU A 103 -1.48 1.67 40.29
C GLU A 103 -1.20 1.42 41.77
N ALA A 104 -0.15 0.67 42.09
CA ALA A 104 0.26 0.41 43.46
C ALA A 104 0.65 1.71 44.19
N ASN A 105 1.36 2.63 43.52
CA ASN A 105 1.70 3.93 44.10
C ASN A 105 0.46 4.80 44.32
N LEU A 106 -0.52 4.77 43.41
CA LEU A 106 -1.80 5.45 43.60
C LEU A 106 -2.55 4.88 44.81
N GLN A 107 -2.60 3.55 44.96
CA GLN A 107 -3.22 2.91 46.10
C GLN A 107 -2.53 3.29 47.42
N GLU A 108 -1.20 3.37 47.42
CA GLU A 108 -0.43 3.83 48.58
C GLU A 108 -0.77 5.28 48.94
N ARG A 109 -0.87 6.17 47.95
CA ARG A 109 -1.28 7.57 48.17
C ARG A 109 -2.69 7.68 48.74
N ILE A 110 -3.63 6.90 48.22
CA ILE A 110 -5.00 6.83 48.76
C ILE A 110 -4.98 6.35 50.22
N ASN A 111 -4.20 5.31 50.53
CA ASN A 111 -4.08 4.77 51.89
C ASN A 111 -3.46 5.78 52.87
N ASN A 112 -2.61 6.68 52.40
CA ASN A 112 -1.96 7.71 53.19
C ASN A 112 -2.70 9.06 53.19
N MET A 113 -3.86 9.14 52.53
CA MET A 113 -4.60 10.39 52.32
C MET A 113 -4.96 11.10 53.64
N GLU A 114 -5.35 10.36 54.68
CA GLU A 114 -5.66 10.94 56.00
C GLU A 114 -4.45 11.56 56.70
N SER A 115 -3.25 11.10 56.37
CA SER A 115 -1.99 11.68 56.85
C SER A 115 -1.53 12.85 55.99
N GLU A 116 -1.82 12.85 54.69
CA GLU A 116 -1.42 13.90 53.75
C GLU A 116 -2.33 15.14 53.83
N GLU A 117 -3.63 14.95 54.12
CA GLU A 117 -4.62 16.03 54.27
C GLU A 117 -5.25 16.04 55.68
N PRO A 118 -4.48 16.35 56.74
CA PRO A 118 -5.01 16.41 58.09
C PRO A 118 -5.92 17.64 58.27
N GLY A 119 -7.12 17.44 58.83
CA GLY A 119 -8.04 18.53 59.16
C GLY A 119 -9.51 18.29 58.85
N HIS A 120 -9.83 17.14 58.25
CA HIS A 120 -11.21 16.71 58.01
C HIS A 120 -11.72 15.83 59.16
N ASP A 121 -12.97 16.07 59.59
CA ASP A 121 -13.62 15.29 60.65
C ASP A 121 -14.07 13.90 60.17
N GLU A 122 -14.30 13.73 58.86
CA GLU A 122 -14.70 12.45 58.23
C GLU A 122 -14.12 12.34 56.81
N TYR A 123 -13.45 11.22 56.52
CA TYR A 123 -12.96 10.89 55.17
C TYR A 123 -13.95 9.94 54.49
N ARG A 124 -14.49 10.34 53.34
CA ARG A 124 -15.37 9.50 52.52
C ARG A 124 -14.68 9.21 51.19
N TYR A 125 -14.38 7.94 50.97
CA TYR A 125 -13.70 7.48 49.76
C TYR A 125 -14.73 7.00 48.73
N ASP A 126 -14.74 7.62 47.56
CA ASP A 126 -15.40 7.09 46.35
C ASP A 126 -14.31 6.63 45.38
N ILE A 127 -13.82 5.41 45.60
CA ILE A 127 -12.71 4.84 44.83
C ILE A 127 -13.27 3.82 43.84
N GLY A 128 -13.10 4.11 42.55
CA GLY A 128 -13.33 3.14 41.49
C GLY A 128 -12.27 2.03 41.49
N PRO A 129 -12.49 0.94 40.72
CA PRO A 129 -11.49 -0.14 40.62
C PRO A 129 -10.15 0.39 40.10
N ILE A 130 -9.08 0.11 40.85
CA ILE A 130 -7.69 0.43 40.48
C ILE A 130 -7.03 -0.85 39.98
N GLU A 131 -7.39 -1.24 38.77
CA GLU A 131 -6.80 -2.37 38.06
C GLU A 131 -6.99 -2.16 36.56
N HIS A 132 -5.89 -2.20 35.81
CA HIS A 132 -5.93 -2.25 34.36
C HIS A 132 -6.08 -3.70 33.87
N ASP A 133 -6.67 -3.85 32.68
CA ASP A 133 -6.64 -5.11 31.96
C ASP A 133 -5.33 -5.20 31.14
N PRO A 134 -4.42 -6.15 31.43
CA PRO A 134 -3.17 -6.29 30.70
C PRO A 134 -3.37 -6.50 29.19
N PHE A 135 -4.40 -7.24 28.79
CA PHE A 135 -4.68 -7.47 27.37
C PHE A 135 -5.11 -6.19 26.67
N ILE A 136 -5.92 -5.35 27.33
CA ILE A 136 -6.35 -4.08 26.76
C ILE A 136 -5.17 -3.11 26.65
N LEU A 137 -4.34 -3.02 27.68
CA LEU A 137 -3.14 -2.17 27.67
C LEU A 137 -2.19 -2.55 26.54
N ILE A 138 -1.85 -3.84 26.43
CA ILE A 138 -0.91 -4.31 25.41
C ILE A 138 -1.53 -4.23 24.01
N SER A 139 -2.85 -4.45 23.87
CA SER A 139 -3.56 -4.28 22.59
C SER A 139 -3.57 -2.82 22.14
N TYR A 140 -3.76 -1.87 23.05
CA TYR A 140 -3.68 -0.44 22.76
C TYR A 140 -2.27 -0.04 22.27
N LEU A 141 -1.24 -0.43 23.01
CA LEU A 141 0.16 -0.14 22.64
C LEU A 141 0.52 -0.76 21.28
N SER A 142 0.09 -2.00 21.05
CA SER A 142 0.32 -2.69 19.77
C SER A 142 -0.44 -2.04 18.61
N ALA A 143 -1.66 -1.54 18.85
CA ALA A 143 -2.42 -0.82 17.83
C ALA A 143 -1.80 0.55 17.48
N LYS A 144 -1.20 1.23 18.47
CA LYS A 144 -0.62 2.57 18.30
C LYS A 144 0.80 2.54 17.73
N TYR A 145 1.61 1.56 18.12
CA TYR A 145 3.03 1.50 17.78
C TYR A 145 3.43 0.34 16.87
N GLU A 146 2.52 -0.60 16.59
CA GLU A 146 2.77 -1.89 15.90
C GLU A 146 3.74 -2.80 16.66
N GLU A 147 5.00 -2.39 16.76
CA GLU A 147 6.06 -2.98 17.60
C GLU A 147 6.60 -1.89 18.53
N PHE A 148 6.77 -2.21 19.81
CA PHE A 148 7.21 -1.23 20.80
C PHE A 148 8.31 -1.75 21.73
N THR A 149 9.08 -0.79 22.25
CA THR A 149 10.04 -0.99 23.35
C THR A 149 9.56 -0.24 24.59
N PHE A 150 9.97 -0.68 25.78
CA PHE A 150 9.54 -0.06 27.03
C PHE A 150 9.87 1.44 27.10
N GLU A 151 11.12 1.81 26.76
CA GLU A 151 11.57 3.21 26.79
C GLU A 151 10.74 4.13 25.87
N GLN A 152 10.24 3.59 24.77
CA GLN A 152 9.39 4.34 23.85
C GLN A 152 7.98 4.56 24.40
N VAL A 153 7.40 3.56 25.06
CA VAL A 153 6.01 3.62 25.53
C VAL A 153 5.87 4.16 26.94
N LYS A 154 6.94 4.22 27.74
CA LYS A 154 6.92 4.79 29.08
C LYS A 154 6.19 6.15 29.19
N PRO A 155 6.52 7.18 28.37
CA PRO A 155 5.80 8.45 28.45
C PRO A 155 4.32 8.34 28.06
N GLU A 156 3.97 7.37 27.20
CA GLU A 156 2.58 7.07 26.86
C GLU A 156 1.83 6.43 28.03
N LEU A 157 2.48 5.50 28.75
CA LEU A 157 1.91 4.86 29.93
C LEU A 157 1.62 5.89 31.03
N ASP A 158 2.53 6.85 31.24
CA ASP A 158 2.33 7.94 32.20
C ASP A 158 1.13 8.82 31.80
N ALA A 159 1.00 9.15 30.51
CA ALA A 159 -0.11 9.94 30.00
C ALA A 159 -1.45 9.19 30.12
N LEU A 160 -1.48 7.91 29.75
CA LEU A 160 -2.66 7.05 29.87
C LEU A 160 -3.10 6.92 31.33
N PHE A 161 -2.15 6.73 32.25
CA PHE A 161 -2.43 6.63 33.68
C PHE A 161 -3.06 7.92 34.22
N ALA A 162 -2.54 9.08 33.81
CA ALA A 162 -3.06 10.38 34.21
C ALA A 162 -4.46 10.67 33.65
N GLU A 163 -4.85 10.06 32.53
CA GLU A 163 -6.19 10.16 31.95
C GLU A 163 -7.17 9.14 32.56
N GLN A 164 -6.67 7.96 32.94
CA GLN A 164 -7.48 6.90 33.54
C GLN A 164 -7.77 7.16 35.03
N TYR A 165 -6.83 7.71 35.77
CA TYR A 165 -6.94 7.92 37.22
C TYR A 165 -6.83 9.40 37.60
N HIS A 166 -7.91 9.92 38.17
CA HIS A 166 -7.98 11.26 38.73
C HIS A 166 -8.32 11.20 40.20
N LEU A 167 -7.54 11.88 41.02
CA LEU A 167 -7.76 12.03 42.45
C LEU A 167 -8.20 13.48 42.72
N THR A 168 -9.39 13.66 43.24
CA THR A 168 -9.94 14.98 43.61
C THR A 168 -10.38 14.95 45.06
N THR A 169 -9.97 15.95 45.83
CA THR A 169 -10.39 16.13 47.22
C THR A 169 -11.38 17.29 47.30
N GLU A 170 -12.46 17.08 48.06
CA GLU A 170 -13.47 18.11 48.34
C GLU A 170 -13.40 18.44 49.84
N ALA A 171 -13.46 19.74 50.18
CA ALA A 171 -13.30 20.25 51.53
C ALA A 171 -14.64 20.45 52.27
#